data_AF-A0A2R8BYI2-F1
#
_entry.id   AF-A0A2R8BYI2-F1
#
_cell.length_a   1.000
_cell.length_b   1.000
_cell.length_c   1.000
_cell.angle_alpha   90.00
_cell.angle_beta   90.00
_cell.angle_gamma   90.00
#
_symmetry.space_group_name_H-M   'P 1'
#
loop_
_entity.id
_entity.type
_entity.pdbx_description
1 polymer ?
#
loop_
_entity_poly.entity_id
_entity_poly.type
_entity_poly.pdbx_seq_one_letter_code
_entity_poly.pdbx_strand_id
1 'polypeptide(L)'
;MKTLVKNFLPVSQVDRLRDARHLFRESNTARIATSAQTSGLRFASLAKPLASAYYSILSWQFQREERAVLAGLAKYHAELQEDDANVFLMRRNVHRLEKGLLMQPRRPIFAKDYILETVNVYRKIVAEPTRSAESTAESLQWGYDVLSEYFAVTSPDPVIDHARGVFEKCPPPPGKCSNIKRVPYKRMLNEHPVTYEQLEQLALKRRSVRWFEQKPVPRDLLDKAFTVAGLSPSACNRQPFRFLVYDDPEIVEKVASLPGGTIGWKQNIPVMVVVLGSLDAFYSEKDRHVIYIDGSLAAMSFSYALETLGLSSCICNWPDIEAHEARAQKVLGLEAYERPVFFMAVGYPDPEAKVAYSQKRPLEVMREYNPPIDRR
;
A
#
# COMPACT_ATOMS: atom_id res chain seq x y z
N MET A 1 18.56 -23.74 14.19
CA MET A 1 18.50 -24.09 15.63
C MET A 1 17.09 -24.47 16.13
N LYS A 2 16.00 -23.76 15.81
CA LYS A 2 14.65 -24.08 16.33
C LYS A 2 14.03 -25.40 15.79
N THR A 3 14.39 -25.82 14.59
CA THR A 3 13.82 -27.03 13.94
C THR A 3 14.56 -28.32 14.32
N LEU A 4 15.85 -28.24 14.65
CA LEU A 4 16.64 -29.41 15.07
C LEU A 4 16.33 -29.88 16.50
N VAL A 5 15.93 -28.97 17.38
CA VAL A 5 15.69 -29.28 18.80
C VAL A 5 14.36 -30.03 19.02
N LYS A 6 13.38 -29.86 18.12
CA LYS A 6 12.06 -30.50 18.25
C LYS A 6 12.03 -31.98 17.85
N ASN A 7 12.96 -32.45 17.02
CA ASN A 7 12.94 -33.81 16.50
C ASN A 7 13.82 -34.79 17.31
N PHE A 8 14.56 -34.30 18.31
CA PHE A 8 15.52 -35.11 19.09
C PHE A 8 15.32 -35.06 20.61
N LEU A 9 14.40 -34.24 21.13
CA LEU A 9 14.13 -34.17 22.57
C LEU A 9 12.77 -34.78 22.91
N PRO A 10 12.70 -35.67 23.93
CA PRO A 10 11.42 -36.15 24.48
C PRO A 10 10.52 -34.97 24.88
N VAL A 11 9.20 -35.14 24.78
CA VAL A 11 8.19 -34.11 25.15
C VAL A 11 8.47 -33.50 26.53
N SER A 12 8.88 -34.32 27.50
CA SER A 12 9.23 -33.91 28.87
C SER A 12 10.46 -33.00 28.99
N GLN A 13 11.35 -32.98 27.99
CA GLN A 13 12.50 -32.06 27.94
C GLN A 13 12.13 -30.74 27.24
N VAL A 14 11.20 -30.78 26.27
CA VAL A 14 10.66 -29.57 25.64
C VAL A 14 9.81 -28.78 26.64
N ASP A 15 9.02 -29.47 27.46
CA ASP A 15 8.24 -28.85 28.53
C ASP A 15 9.15 -28.24 29.61
N ARG A 16 10.20 -28.96 30.05
CA ARG A 16 11.22 -28.40 30.96
C ARG A 16 11.92 -27.16 30.40
N LEU A 17 12.18 -27.08 29.08
CA LEU A 17 12.77 -25.89 28.45
C LEU A 17 11.77 -24.72 28.37
N ARG A 18 10.47 -25.02 28.21
CA ARG A 18 9.40 -24.03 28.22
C ARG A 18 9.20 -23.46 29.63
N ASP A 19 9.21 -24.33 30.64
CA ASP A 19 9.14 -23.99 32.04
C ASP A 19 10.40 -23.23 32.49
N ALA A 20 11.58 -23.63 32.05
CA ALA A 20 12.83 -22.90 32.31
C ALA A 20 12.81 -21.48 31.70
N ARG A 21 12.20 -21.29 30.52
CA ARG A 21 12.00 -19.94 29.94
C ARG A 21 10.99 -19.12 30.74
N HIS A 22 9.95 -19.75 31.28
CA HIS A 22 8.98 -19.09 32.15
C HIS A 22 9.65 -18.66 33.47
N LEU A 23 10.35 -19.58 34.13
CA LEU A 23 11.12 -19.34 35.35
C LEU A 23 12.21 -18.27 35.15
N PHE A 24 12.89 -18.27 33.99
CA PHE A 24 13.85 -17.23 33.66
C PHE A 24 13.18 -15.86 33.48
N ARG A 25 12.02 -15.78 32.81
CA ARG A 25 11.21 -14.54 32.72
C ARG A 25 10.75 -14.04 34.08
N GLU A 26 10.49 -14.95 35.02
CA GLU A 26 10.08 -14.62 36.39
C GLU A 26 11.25 -14.33 37.33
N SER A 27 12.49 -14.63 36.92
CA SER A 27 13.69 -14.38 37.72
C SER A 27 13.90 -12.90 38.04
N ASN A 28 14.49 -12.62 39.20
CA ASN A 28 14.86 -11.24 39.58
C ASN A 28 15.79 -10.59 38.55
N THR A 29 16.68 -11.35 37.94
CA THR A 29 17.61 -10.86 36.91
C THR A 29 16.87 -10.39 35.66
N ALA A 30 15.88 -11.16 35.17
CA ALA A 30 15.06 -10.76 34.03
C ALA A 30 14.14 -9.57 34.37
N ARG A 31 13.62 -9.50 35.59
CA ARG A 31 12.84 -8.34 36.07
C ARG A 31 13.68 -7.07 36.16
N ILE A 32 14.91 -7.16 36.68
CA ILE A 32 15.85 -6.02 36.74
C ILE A 32 16.22 -5.57 35.32
N ALA A 33 16.54 -6.49 34.42
CA ALA A 33 16.85 -6.16 33.02
C ALA A 33 15.66 -5.49 32.32
N THR A 34 14.44 -6.00 32.52
CA THR A 34 13.21 -5.41 31.96
C THR A 34 12.92 -4.03 32.56
N SER A 35 13.16 -3.86 33.87
CA SER A 35 13.01 -2.57 34.57
C SER A 35 14.03 -1.54 34.10
N ALA A 36 15.29 -1.94 33.91
CA ALA A 36 16.34 -1.08 33.36
C ALA A 36 16.03 -0.68 31.91
N GLN A 37 15.59 -1.62 31.07
CA GLN A 37 15.16 -1.35 29.70
C GLN A 37 13.96 -0.37 29.68
N THR A 38 12.97 -0.59 30.54
CA THR A 38 11.80 0.29 30.65
C THR A 38 12.20 1.69 31.09
N SER A 39 13.10 1.80 32.07
CA SER A 39 13.63 3.09 32.54
C SER A 39 14.41 3.81 31.44
N GLY A 40 15.23 3.10 30.68
CA GLY A 40 15.97 3.65 29.53
C GLY A 40 15.04 4.16 28.43
N LEU A 41 13.99 3.41 28.08
CA LEU A 41 12.98 3.84 27.10
C LEU A 41 12.20 5.07 27.57
N ARG A 42 11.81 5.10 28.85
CA ARG A 42 11.16 6.28 29.45
C ARG A 42 12.06 7.50 29.34
N PHE A 43 13.31 7.39 29.75
CA PHE A 43 14.27 8.49 29.66
C PHE A 43 14.47 8.96 28.21
N ALA A 44 14.68 8.04 27.26
CA ALA A 44 14.84 8.36 25.84
C ALA A 44 13.61 9.09 25.28
N SER A 45 12.41 8.79 25.76
CA SER A 45 11.16 9.42 25.30
C SER A 45 10.90 10.82 25.85
N LEU A 46 11.68 11.32 26.83
CA LEU A 46 11.46 12.63 27.46
C LEU A 46 11.71 13.81 26.51
N ALA A 47 12.57 13.64 25.50
CA ALA A 47 12.90 14.70 24.55
C ALA A 47 13.31 14.13 23.18
N LYS A 48 13.04 14.89 22.11
CA LYS A 48 13.39 14.50 20.72
C LYS A 48 14.88 14.13 20.56
N PRO A 49 15.87 14.90 21.07
CA PRO A 49 17.28 14.54 20.91
C PRO A 49 17.67 13.25 21.63
N LEU A 50 17.05 12.95 22.78
CA LEU A 50 17.28 11.71 23.51
C LEU A 50 16.74 10.49 22.76
N ALA A 51 15.57 10.62 22.14
CA ALA A 51 15.00 9.59 21.30
C ALA A 51 15.89 9.34 20.07
N SER A 52 16.36 10.40 19.41
CA SER A 52 17.30 10.29 18.29
C SER A 52 18.61 9.61 18.70
N ALA A 53 19.21 10.00 19.83
CA ALA A 53 20.42 9.36 20.34
C ALA A 53 20.20 7.87 20.65
N TYR A 54 19.06 7.51 21.25
CA TYR A 54 18.71 6.11 21.52
C TYR A 54 18.67 5.28 20.24
N TYR A 55 17.97 5.76 19.19
CA TYR A 55 17.86 5.05 17.90
C TYR A 55 19.08 5.22 16.96
N SER A 56 20.07 6.00 17.36
CA SER A 56 21.35 6.11 16.64
C SER A 56 22.44 5.24 17.25
N ILE A 57 22.42 5.07 18.57
CA ILE A 57 23.53 4.47 19.34
C ILE A 57 23.15 3.12 19.95
N LEU A 58 21.93 3.00 20.49
CA LEU A 58 21.53 1.85 21.32
C LEU A 58 20.58 0.89 20.61
N SER A 59 19.90 1.35 19.56
CA SER A 59 18.93 0.58 18.79
C SER A 59 18.96 1.01 17.34
N TRP A 60 18.93 0.06 16.41
CA TRP A 60 18.96 0.35 14.97
C TRP A 60 17.64 0.06 14.25
N GLN A 61 16.55 -0.07 15.00
CA GLN A 61 15.27 -0.57 14.47
C GLN A 61 14.62 0.37 13.45
N PHE A 62 14.98 1.65 13.39
CA PHE A 62 14.46 2.60 12.39
C PHE A 62 15.39 2.82 11.20
N GLN A 63 16.65 2.38 11.26
CA GLN A 63 17.64 2.67 10.21
C GLN A 63 17.22 2.14 8.84
N ARG A 64 16.47 1.03 8.81
CA ARG A 64 15.94 0.50 7.56
C ARG A 64 14.93 1.44 6.94
N GLU A 65 13.95 1.89 7.72
CA GLU A 65 12.95 2.85 7.24
C GLU A 65 13.63 4.13 6.78
N GLU A 66 14.58 4.66 7.55
CA GLU A 66 15.39 5.83 7.18
C GLU A 66 16.08 5.61 5.83
N ARG A 67 16.77 4.49 5.64
CA ARG A 67 17.46 4.15 4.39
C ARG A 67 16.48 4.01 3.23
N ALA A 68 15.36 3.31 3.42
CA ALA A 68 14.38 3.06 2.36
C ALA A 68 13.70 4.36 1.92
N VAL A 69 13.38 5.25 2.88
CA VAL A 69 12.83 6.57 2.61
C VAL A 69 13.85 7.42 1.85
N LEU A 70 15.10 7.48 2.30
CA LEU A 70 16.15 8.22 1.60
C LEU A 70 16.39 7.68 0.18
N ALA A 71 16.36 6.36 -0.02
CA ALA A 71 16.47 5.75 -1.35
C ALA A 71 15.29 6.15 -2.26
N GLY A 72 14.07 6.16 -1.73
CA GLY A 72 12.89 6.59 -2.47
C GLY A 72 12.95 8.07 -2.85
N LEU A 73 13.34 8.93 -1.92
CA LEU A 73 13.53 10.36 -2.17
C LEU A 73 14.63 10.61 -3.20
N ALA A 74 15.76 9.92 -3.08
CA ALA A 74 16.86 10.03 -4.04
C ALA A 74 16.40 9.65 -5.45
N LYS A 75 15.65 8.56 -5.60
CA LYS A 75 15.06 8.16 -6.89
C LYS A 75 14.06 9.20 -7.41
N TYR A 76 13.11 9.63 -6.58
CA TYR A 76 12.12 10.64 -6.98
C TYR A 76 12.79 11.92 -7.47
N HIS A 77 13.78 12.42 -6.74
CA HIS A 77 14.49 13.64 -7.13
C HIS A 77 15.39 13.44 -8.34
N ALA A 78 16.02 12.28 -8.51
CA ALA A 78 16.80 11.97 -9.72
C ALA A 78 15.91 12.00 -10.97
N GLU A 79 14.74 11.34 -10.93
CA GLU A 79 13.79 11.33 -12.05
C GLU A 79 13.26 12.74 -12.36
N LEU A 80 13.10 13.62 -11.35
CA LEU A 80 12.74 15.02 -11.61
C LEU A 80 13.86 15.81 -12.33
N GLN A 81 15.12 15.55 -12.01
CA GLN A 81 16.26 16.27 -12.60
C GLN A 81 16.61 15.77 -14.00
N GLU A 82 16.46 14.47 -14.24
CA GLU A 82 16.67 13.85 -15.55
C GLU A 82 15.50 14.13 -16.52
N ASP A 83 14.52 14.92 -16.07
CA ASP A 83 13.30 15.26 -16.80
C ASP A 83 12.59 13.95 -17.23
N ASP A 84 12.56 12.96 -16.33
CA ASP A 84 12.03 11.64 -16.63
C ASP A 84 10.50 11.61 -16.62
N ALA A 85 9.95 10.58 -17.27
CA ALA A 85 8.53 10.24 -17.35
C ALA A 85 7.95 9.78 -16.00
N ASN A 86 8.14 10.56 -14.93
CA ASN A 86 7.72 10.23 -13.57
C ASN A 86 6.19 10.20 -13.47
N VAL A 87 5.65 8.98 -13.41
CA VAL A 87 4.22 8.71 -13.34
C VAL A 87 3.57 9.31 -12.09
N PHE A 88 4.23 9.26 -10.94
CA PHE A 88 3.67 9.74 -9.68
C PHE A 88 3.48 11.25 -9.67
N LEU A 89 4.38 11.98 -10.33
CA LEU A 89 4.27 13.42 -10.55
C LEU A 89 3.10 13.75 -11.47
N MET A 90 3.00 13.05 -12.62
CA MET A 90 1.89 13.22 -13.56
C MET A 90 0.54 13.01 -12.86
N ARG A 91 0.35 11.85 -12.21
CA ARG A 91 -0.91 11.52 -11.51
C ARG A 91 -1.25 12.54 -10.44
N ARG A 92 -0.26 12.91 -9.61
CA ARG A 92 -0.43 13.94 -8.57
C ARG A 92 -0.89 15.27 -9.15
N ASN A 93 -0.21 15.74 -10.19
CA ASN A 93 -0.47 17.07 -10.73
C ASN A 93 -1.78 17.12 -11.51
N VAL A 94 -2.10 16.11 -12.32
CA VAL A 94 -3.40 15.99 -12.99
C VAL A 94 -4.52 15.98 -11.97
N HIS A 95 -4.40 15.20 -10.89
CA HIS A 95 -5.39 15.18 -9.83
C HIS A 95 -5.50 16.52 -9.05
N ARG A 96 -4.42 17.31 -8.95
CA ARG A 96 -4.49 18.67 -8.41
C ARG A 96 -5.25 19.62 -9.35
N LEU A 97 -5.13 19.45 -10.67
CA LEU A 97 -5.93 20.18 -11.65
C LEU A 97 -7.41 19.85 -11.50
N GLU A 98 -7.78 18.57 -11.38
CA GLU A 98 -9.17 18.16 -11.12
C GLU A 98 -9.77 18.86 -9.90
N LYS A 99 -9.04 18.91 -8.78
CA LYS A 99 -9.49 19.64 -7.59
C LYS A 99 -9.68 21.12 -7.87
N GLY A 100 -8.75 21.74 -8.61
CA GLY A 100 -8.84 23.14 -9.01
C GLY A 100 -10.08 23.42 -9.86
N LEU A 101 -10.40 22.52 -10.80
CA LEU A 101 -11.61 22.57 -11.64
C LEU A 101 -12.90 22.47 -10.82
N LEU A 102 -12.87 21.75 -9.69
CA LEU A 102 -14.01 21.53 -8.81
C LEU A 102 -14.26 22.64 -7.77
N MET A 103 -13.33 23.57 -7.58
CA MET A 103 -13.46 24.61 -6.55
C MET A 103 -14.70 25.50 -6.80
N GLN A 104 -15.38 25.89 -5.72
CA GLN A 104 -16.54 26.78 -5.76
C GLN A 104 -16.34 27.96 -4.78
N PRO A 105 -16.17 29.20 -5.26
CA PRO A 105 -16.01 29.57 -6.67
C PRO A 105 -14.66 29.08 -7.24
N ARG A 106 -14.65 28.71 -8.53
CA ARG A 106 -13.42 28.34 -9.25
C ARG A 106 -12.60 29.59 -9.51
N ARG A 107 -11.30 29.57 -9.18
CA ARG A 107 -10.39 30.68 -9.53
C ARG A 107 -10.20 30.74 -11.05
N PRO A 108 -10.18 31.94 -11.66
CA PRO A 108 -9.96 32.08 -13.11
C PRO A 108 -8.55 31.64 -13.53
N ILE A 109 -7.58 31.78 -12.63
CA ILE A 109 -6.18 31.40 -12.80
C ILE A 109 -5.77 30.53 -11.61
N PHE A 110 -5.23 29.34 -11.89
CA PHE A 110 -4.69 28.42 -10.88
C PHE A 110 -3.65 27.50 -11.52
N ALA A 111 -2.90 26.76 -10.70
CA ALA A 111 -1.87 25.79 -11.11
C ALA A 111 -0.59 26.35 -11.75
N LYS A 112 -0.34 27.67 -11.67
CA LYS A 112 0.84 28.33 -12.24
C LYS A 112 2.16 27.66 -11.85
N ASP A 113 2.28 27.26 -10.59
CA ASP A 113 3.54 26.73 -10.03
C ASP A 113 3.90 25.33 -10.55
N TYR A 114 2.99 24.64 -11.25
CA TYR A 114 3.21 23.25 -11.67
C TYR A 114 2.62 22.87 -13.03
N ILE A 115 1.89 23.75 -13.72
CA ILE A 115 1.25 23.39 -14.99
C ILE A 115 2.27 23.04 -16.09
N LEU A 116 3.36 23.78 -16.19
CA LEU A 116 4.41 23.51 -17.17
C LEU A 116 5.09 22.17 -16.90
N GLU A 117 5.44 21.89 -15.64
CA GLU A 117 5.94 20.59 -15.18
C GLU A 117 4.97 19.46 -15.56
N THR A 118 3.67 19.68 -15.34
CA THR A 118 2.61 18.69 -15.64
C THR A 118 2.53 18.35 -17.12
N VAL A 119 2.57 19.36 -18.00
CA VAL A 119 2.53 19.14 -19.45
C VAL A 119 3.81 18.47 -19.92
N ASN A 120 4.97 18.86 -19.39
CA ASN A 120 6.25 18.27 -19.78
C ASN A 120 6.32 16.78 -19.41
N VAL A 121 5.94 16.41 -18.18
CA VAL A 121 5.94 15.00 -17.76
C VAL A 121 4.91 14.19 -18.57
N TYR A 122 3.72 14.74 -18.81
CA TYR A 122 2.69 14.10 -19.63
C TYR A 122 3.19 13.82 -21.06
N ARG A 123 3.76 14.84 -21.72
CA ARG A 123 4.32 14.74 -23.07
C ARG A 123 5.35 13.62 -23.18
N LYS A 124 6.22 13.49 -22.18
CA LYS A 124 7.28 12.50 -22.15
C LYS A 124 6.76 11.08 -21.96
N ILE A 125 5.82 10.89 -21.04
CA ILE A 125 5.17 9.58 -20.87
C ILE A 125 4.50 9.14 -22.19
N VAL A 126 3.83 10.06 -22.89
CA VAL A 126 3.20 9.78 -24.18
C VAL A 126 4.23 9.47 -25.28
N ALA A 127 5.35 10.20 -25.32
CA ALA A 127 6.40 10.00 -26.33
C ALA A 127 7.21 8.72 -26.11
N GLU A 128 7.41 8.31 -24.86
CA GLU A 128 8.24 7.17 -24.46
C GLU A 128 7.48 6.22 -23.51
N PRO A 129 6.38 5.55 -23.95
CA PRO A 129 5.54 4.72 -23.07
C PRO A 129 6.29 3.59 -22.37
N THR A 130 7.39 3.10 -22.97
CA THR A 130 8.23 2.03 -22.41
C THR A 130 9.04 2.45 -21.19
N ARG A 131 9.20 3.76 -20.94
CA ARG A 131 9.92 4.30 -19.78
C ARG A 131 9.03 4.54 -18.57
N SER A 132 7.71 4.37 -18.72
CA SER A 132 6.75 4.54 -17.64
C SER A 132 6.11 3.20 -17.27
N ALA A 133 5.89 2.97 -15.98
CA ALA A 133 5.08 1.86 -15.49
C ALA A 133 3.59 2.00 -15.90
N GLU A 134 3.20 3.18 -16.36
CA GLU A 134 1.85 3.52 -16.80
C GLU A 134 1.86 3.79 -18.31
N SER A 135 1.64 2.73 -19.07
CA SER A 135 1.53 2.73 -20.54
C SER A 135 0.11 2.42 -21.04
N THR A 136 -0.86 2.34 -20.13
CA THR A 136 -2.25 2.06 -20.49
C THR A 136 -2.90 3.27 -21.14
N ALA A 137 -3.69 3.03 -22.19
CA ALA A 137 -4.42 4.08 -22.91
C ALA A 137 -5.32 4.92 -21.99
N GLU A 138 -5.82 4.34 -20.89
CA GLU A 138 -6.81 4.97 -20.02
C GLU A 138 -6.24 6.08 -19.14
N SER A 139 -5.11 5.84 -18.48
CA SER A 139 -4.48 6.85 -17.63
C SER A 139 -3.96 8.03 -18.44
N LEU A 140 -3.42 7.77 -19.64
CA LEU A 140 -2.98 8.82 -20.55
C LEU A 140 -4.17 9.61 -21.11
N GLN A 141 -5.31 8.96 -21.37
CA GLN A 141 -6.53 9.65 -21.75
C GLN A 141 -7.10 10.50 -20.61
N TRP A 142 -7.05 10.03 -19.37
CA TRP A 142 -7.43 10.84 -18.21
C TRP A 142 -6.58 12.10 -18.08
N GLY A 143 -5.25 11.96 -18.20
CA GLY A 143 -4.35 13.12 -18.25
C GLY A 143 -4.70 14.09 -19.38
N TYR A 144 -4.94 13.57 -20.59
CA TYR A 144 -5.31 14.35 -21.76
C TYR A 144 -6.61 15.14 -21.54
N ASP A 145 -7.66 14.46 -21.07
CA ASP A 145 -8.99 15.03 -20.90
C ASP A 145 -9.00 16.13 -19.84
N VAL A 146 -8.32 15.90 -18.71
CA VAL A 146 -8.21 16.90 -17.64
C VAL A 146 -7.37 18.11 -18.08
N LEU A 147 -6.26 17.91 -18.78
CA LEU A 147 -5.44 19.01 -19.31
C LEU A 147 -6.23 19.82 -20.35
N SER A 148 -6.95 19.14 -21.23
CA SER A 148 -7.81 19.78 -22.24
C SER A 148 -8.90 20.64 -21.59
N GLU A 149 -9.59 20.09 -20.58
CA GLU A 149 -10.61 20.83 -19.81
C GLU A 149 -9.98 22.03 -19.09
N TYR A 150 -8.84 21.83 -18.42
CA TYR A 150 -8.10 22.89 -17.74
C TYR A 150 -7.80 24.06 -18.68
N PHE A 151 -7.18 23.80 -19.83
CA PHE A 151 -6.80 24.86 -20.77
C PHE A 151 -7.99 25.56 -21.41
N ALA A 152 -9.14 24.88 -21.54
CA ALA A 152 -10.38 25.45 -22.08
C ALA A 152 -11.05 26.43 -21.11
N VAL A 153 -10.85 26.28 -19.80
CA VAL A 153 -11.59 27.05 -18.78
C VAL A 153 -10.76 28.09 -18.03
N THR A 154 -9.44 28.08 -18.16
CA THR A 154 -8.53 29.07 -17.55
C THR A 154 -8.47 30.38 -18.33
N SER A 155 -8.42 31.51 -17.62
CA SER A 155 -8.19 32.83 -18.23
C SER A 155 -6.76 32.97 -18.77
N PRO A 156 -6.50 33.93 -19.69
CA PRO A 156 -5.16 34.19 -20.22
C PRO A 156 -4.15 34.50 -19.10
N ASP A 157 -2.99 33.86 -19.17
CA ASP A 157 -1.85 34.06 -18.26
C ASP A 157 -0.58 33.57 -18.97
N PRO A 158 0.55 34.32 -18.95
CA PRO A 158 1.75 33.95 -19.71
C PRO A 158 2.29 32.55 -19.42
N VAL A 159 2.19 32.08 -18.17
CA VAL A 159 2.69 30.75 -17.79
C VAL A 159 1.76 29.66 -18.31
N ILE A 160 0.45 29.88 -18.20
CA ILE A 160 -0.58 28.93 -18.67
C ILE A 160 -0.57 28.86 -20.20
N ASP A 161 -0.48 30.01 -20.87
CA ASP A 161 -0.47 30.10 -22.33
C ASP A 161 0.77 29.42 -22.92
N HIS A 162 1.93 29.56 -22.25
CA HIS A 162 3.12 28.82 -22.62
C HIS A 162 2.93 27.30 -22.48
N ALA A 163 2.41 26.83 -21.33
CA ALA A 163 2.13 25.41 -21.11
C ALA A 163 1.10 24.86 -22.10
N ARG A 164 0.08 25.65 -22.47
CA ARG A 164 -0.92 25.30 -23.50
C ARG A 164 -0.24 25.05 -24.84
N GLY A 165 0.65 25.95 -25.27
CA GLY A 165 1.39 25.79 -26.53
C GLY A 165 2.33 24.58 -26.55
N VAL A 166 2.78 24.08 -25.38
CA VAL A 166 3.50 22.80 -25.29
C VAL A 166 2.53 21.62 -25.39
N PHE A 167 1.38 21.70 -24.72
CA PHE A 167 0.37 20.64 -24.71
C PHE A 167 -0.24 20.41 -26.10
N GLU A 168 -0.54 21.46 -26.86
CA GLU A 168 -1.10 21.38 -28.22
C GLU A 168 -0.18 20.66 -29.22
N LYS A 169 1.12 20.53 -28.92
CA LYS A 169 2.09 19.78 -29.72
C LYS A 169 2.17 18.30 -29.33
N CYS A 170 1.53 17.90 -28.23
CA CYS A 170 1.52 16.51 -27.78
C CYS A 170 0.54 15.70 -28.63
N PRO A 171 0.93 14.52 -29.14
CA PRO A 171 -0.03 13.66 -29.83
C PRO A 171 -1.11 13.19 -28.85
N PRO A 172 -2.36 13.01 -29.30
CA PRO A 172 -3.38 12.40 -28.46
C PRO A 172 -2.96 10.96 -28.09
N PRO A 173 -3.35 10.47 -26.90
CA PRO A 173 -2.92 9.17 -26.42
C PRO A 173 -3.43 8.03 -27.34
N PRO A 174 -2.64 6.96 -27.53
CA PRO A 174 -3.02 5.85 -28.38
C PRO A 174 -4.17 5.04 -27.76
N GLY A 175 -5.31 4.93 -28.44
CA GLY A 175 -6.44 4.10 -27.98
C GLY A 175 -7.76 4.44 -28.66
N LYS A 176 -8.74 3.53 -28.62
CA LYS A 176 -10.12 3.84 -29.02
C LYS A 176 -10.65 4.92 -28.08
N CYS A 177 -10.91 6.12 -28.61
CA CYS A 177 -11.66 7.14 -27.88
C CYS A 177 -13.00 6.53 -27.46
N SER A 178 -13.15 6.22 -26.17
CA SER A 178 -14.51 6.11 -25.63
C SER A 178 -15.10 7.52 -25.72
N ASN A 179 -16.39 7.63 -26.03
CA ASN A 179 -17.07 8.95 -26.06
C ASN A 179 -17.18 9.59 -24.66
N ILE A 180 -16.59 8.97 -23.63
CA ILE A 180 -16.68 9.39 -22.23
C ILE A 180 -15.41 10.14 -21.88
N LYS A 181 -15.52 11.46 -21.71
CA LYS A 181 -14.43 12.29 -21.18
C LYS A 181 -14.16 11.93 -19.72
N ARG A 182 -12.89 11.70 -19.39
CA ARG A 182 -12.39 11.44 -18.03
C ARG A 182 -12.04 12.75 -17.33
N VAL A 183 -13.05 13.58 -17.07
CA VAL A 183 -12.94 14.88 -16.38
C VAL A 183 -13.80 14.89 -15.10
N PRO A 184 -13.64 15.87 -14.19
CA PRO A 184 -14.54 16.00 -13.07
C PRO A 184 -16.01 16.07 -13.52
N TYR A 185 -16.88 15.31 -12.88
CA TYR A 185 -18.26 15.11 -13.31
C TYR A 185 -19.26 15.27 -12.16
N LYS A 186 -20.51 15.57 -12.50
CA LYS A 186 -21.60 15.60 -11.52
C LYS A 186 -21.96 14.17 -11.13
N ARG A 187 -21.76 13.82 -9.87
CA ARG A 187 -22.11 12.50 -9.33
C ARG A 187 -23.64 12.31 -9.36
N MET A 188 -24.08 11.14 -9.83
CA MET A 188 -25.47 10.69 -9.71
C MET A 188 -25.75 10.30 -8.26
N LEU A 189 -26.64 11.04 -7.58
CA LEU A 189 -26.89 10.87 -6.14
C LEU A 189 -27.91 9.78 -5.82
N ASN A 190 -28.82 9.48 -6.74
CA ASN A 190 -29.91 8.52 -6.53
C ASN A 190 -29.49 7.07 -6.85
N GLU A 191 -28.24 6.87 -7.27
CA GLU A 191 -27.73 5.56 -7.65
C GLU A 191 -27.03 4.89 -6.47
N HIS A 192 -27.60 3.78 -6.02
CA HIS A 192 -27.04 2.93 -4.96
C HIS A 192 -26.95 1.50 -5.51
N PRO A 193 -25.87 1.14 -6.23
CA PRO A 193 -25.75 -0.17 -6.88
C PRO A 193 -25.63 -1.33 -5.89
N VAL A 194 -25.28 -1.03 -4.63
CA VAL A 194 -25.21 -1.99 -3.51
C VAL A 194 -25.91 -1.36 -2.31
N THR A 195 -26.81 -2.10 -1.66
CA THR A 195 -27.49 -1.61 -0.44
C THR A 195 -26.55 -1.68 0.77
N TYR A 196 -26.90 -0.97 1.84
CA TYR A 196 -26.15 -1.04 3.10
C TYR A 196 -26.08 -2.48 3.61
N GLU A 197 -27.21 -3.19 3.62
CA GLU A 197 -27.33 -4.54 4.15
C GLU A 197 -26.49 -5.52 3.31
N GLN A 198 -26.47 -5.36 1.99
CA GLN A 198 -25.62 -6.18 1.12
C GLN A 198 -24.13 -5.98 1.42
N LEU A 199 -23.69 -4.72 1.60
CA LEU A 199 -22.31 -4.42 1.95
C LEU A 199 -21.95 -4.92 3.36
N GLU A 200 -22.85 -4.76 4.33
CA GLU A 200 -22.67 -5.26 5.69
C GLU A 200 -22.56 -6.79 5.71
N GLN A 201 -23.42 -7.50 4.98
CA GLN A 201 -23.34 -8.96 4.86
C GLN A 201 -22.03 -9.41 4.21
N LEU A 202 -21.54 -8.70 3.18
CA LEU A 202 -20.23 -8.97 2.59
C LEU A 202 -19.10 -8.77 3.62
N ALA A 203 -19.17 -7.68 4.40
CA ALA A 203 -18.19 -7.39 5.44
C ALA A 203 -18.18 -8.43 6.58
N LEU A 204 -19.37 -8.94 6.95
CA LEU A 204 -19.54 -10.01 7.94
C LEU A 204 -19.05 -11.38 7.42
N LYS A 205 -19.39 -11.71 6.17
CA LYS A 205 -19.00 -12.96 5.49
C LYS A 205 -17.50 -13.05 5.34
N ARG A 206 -16.83 -11.95 4.98
CA ARG A 206 -15.38 -11.96 4.76
C ARG A 206 -14.64 -12.35 6.04
N ARG A 207 -13.86 -13.42 5.99
CA ARG A 207 -13.04 -13.92 7.12
C ARG A 207 -11.65 -14.32 6.67
N SER A 208 -10.72 -14.40 7.62
CA SER A 208 -9.37 -14.89 7.34
C SER A 208 -9.41 -16.40 7.15
N VAL A 209 -9.42 -16.84 5.90
CA VAL A 209 -9.41 -18.25 5.49
C VAL A 209 -7.96 -18.72 5.35
N ARG A 210 -7.63 -19.86 5.98
CA ARG A 210 -6.27 -20.43 6.00
C ARG A 210 -6.18 -21.83 5.41
N TRP A 211 -7.33 -22.42 5.13
CA TRP A 211 -7.50 -23.75 4.55
C TRP A 211 -8.25 -23.60 3.24
N PHE A 212 -7.68 -24.15 2.17
CA PHE A 212 -8.13 -23.89 0.81
C PHE A 212 -8.26 -25.23 0.08
N GLU A 213 -9.20 -25.29 -0.85
CA GLU A 213 -9.22 -26.39 -1.81
C GLU A 213 -7.91 -26.38 -2.61
N GLN A 214 -7.34 -27.57 -2.81
CA GLN A 214 -6.09 -27.75 -3.56
C GLN A 214 -6.37 -27.76 -5.08
N LYS A 215 -6.96 -26.67 -5.58
CA LYS A 215 -7.24 -26.44 -6.99
C LYS A 215 -6.72 -25.08 -7.46
N PRO A 216 -6.30 -24.95 -8.73
CA PRO A 216 -5.80 -23.68 -9.27
C PRO A 216 -6.85 -22.57 -9.19
N VAL A 217 -6.39 -21.34 -8.94
CA VAL A 217 -7.22 -20.14 -9.03
C VAL A 217 -7.07 -19.54 -10.43
N PRO A 218 -8.15 -19.39 -11.21
CA PRO A 218 -8.08 -18.74 -12.52
C PRO A 218 -7.60 -17.28 -12.41
N ARG A 219 -6.62 -16.91 -13.23
CA ARG A 219 -6.04 -15.55 -13.23
C ARG A 219 -7.06 -14.47 -13.60
N ASP A 220 -8.07 -14.78 -14.41
CA ASP A 220 -9.13 -13.83 -14.76
C ASP A 220 -9.96 -13.39 -13.55
N LEU A 221 -10.14 -14.27 -12.55
CA LEU A 221 -10.79 -13.91 -11.30
C LEU A 221 -9.89 -12.99 -10.45
N LEU A 222 -8.58 -13.25 -10.44
CA LEU A 222 -7.62 -12.38 -9.77
C LEU A 222 -7.60 -10.99 -10.44
N ASP A 223 -7.56 -10.92 -11.77
CA ASP A 223 -7.57 -9.67 -12.53
C ASP A 223 -8.84 -8.85 -12.28
N LYS A 224 -10.02 -9.50 -12.20
CA LYS A 224 -11.27 -8.85 -11.77
C LYS A 224 -11.15 -8.27 -10.36
N ALA A 225 -10.57 -9.00 -9.42
CA ALA A 225 -10.38 -8.52 -8.06
C ALA A 225 -9.36 -7.37 -7.99
N PHE A 226 -8.26 -7.42 -8.76
CA PHE A 226 -7.29 -6.33 -8.86
C PHE A 226 -7.87 -5.09 -9.52
N THR A 227 -8.78 -5.25 -10.49
CA THR A 227 -9.51 -4.12 -11.07
C THR A 227 -10.27 -3.35 -9.99
N VAL A 228 -10.98 -4.05 -9.09
CA VAL A 228 -11.66 -3.42 -7.94
C VAL A 228 -10.66 -2.81 -6.95
N ALA A 229 -9.52 -3.46 -6.71
CA ALA A 229 -8.46 -2.94 -5.85
C ALA A 229 -7.89 -1.60 -6.37
N GLY A 230 -7.71 -1.46 -7.68
CA GLY A 230 -7.22 -0.25 -8.34
C GLY A 230 -8.18 0.94 -8.27
N LEU A 231 -9.46 0.70 -7.95
CA LEU A 231 -10.45 1.76 -7.71
C LEU A 231 -10.34 2.37 -6.31
N SER A 232 -9.53 1.79 -5.41
CA SER A 232 -9.33 2.34 -4.07
C SER A 232 -8.69 3.73 -4.11
N PRO A 233 -9.09 4.65 -3.22
CA PRO A 233 -8.47 5.96 -3.16
C PRO A 233 -7.01 5.84 -2.72
N SER A 234 -6.18 6.78 -3.18
CA SER A 234 -4.77 6.91 -2.80
C SER A 234 -4.36 8.38 -2.73
N ALA A 235 -3.26 8.68 -2.04
CA ALA A 235 -2.81 10.05 -1.82
C ALA A 235 -2.48 10.76 -3.15
N CYS A 236 -3.33 11.72 -3.51
CA CYS A 236 -3.31 12.40 -4.80
C CYS A 236 -3.39 11.46 -6.02
N ASN A 237 -4.14 10.36 -5.89
CA ASN A 237 -4.32 9.34 -6.91
C ASN A 237 -3.00 8.69 -7.39
N ARG A 238 -1.92 8.74 -6.59
CA ARG A 238 -0.61 8.21 -7.00
C ARG A 238 -0.55 6.70 -7.13
N GLN A 239 -1.41 5.99 -6.39
CA GLN A 239 -1.45 4.52 -6.36
C GLN A 239 -0.06 3.91 -6.17
N PRO A 240 0.64 4.21 -5.05
CA PRO A 240 2.03 3.82 -4.84
C PRO A 240 2.17 2.33 -4.49
N PHE A 241 1.28 1.47 -5.00
CA PHE A 241 1.19 0.06 -4.65
C PHE A 241 1.22 -0.84 -5.88
N ARG A 242 1.75 -2.05 -5.69
CA ARG A 242 1.77 -3.12 -6.69
C ARG A 242 1.38 -4.44 -6.02
N PHE A 243 0.77 -5.35 -6.78
CA PHE A 243 0.46 -6.70 -6.33
C PHE A 243 1.40 -7.68 -7.05
N LEU A 244 2.34 -8.27 -6.32
CA LEU A 244 3.13 -9.38 -6.85
C LEU A 244 2.34 -10.67 -6.63
N VAL A 245 1.98 -11.36 -7.70
CA VAL A 245 1.15 -12.56 -7.67
C VAL A 245 2.02 -13.79 -7.94
N TYR A 246 1.94 -14.75 -7.04
CA TYR A 246 2.61 -16.04 -7.17
C TYR A 246 1.55 -17.14 -7.11
N ASP A 247 1.46 -17.93 -8.18
CA ASP A 247 0.53 -19.05 -8.34
C ASP A 247 1.21 -20.36 -8.81
N ASP A 248 2.52 -20.32 -9.03
CA ASP A 248 3.36 -21.51 -9.20
C ASP A 248 3.62 -22.17 -7.83
N PRO A 249 3.29 -23.46 -7.62
CA PRO A 249 3.41 -24.10 -6.31
C PRO A 249 4.80 -24.02 -5.65
N GLU A 250 5.87 -24.16 -6.42
CA GLU A 250 7.24 -24.12 -5.87
C GLU A 250 7.61 -22.71 -5.43
N ILE A 251 7.22 -21.71 -6.21
CA ILE A 251 7.45 -20.30 -5.89
C ILE A 251 6.56 -19.87 -4.72
N VAL A 252 5.30 -20.31 -4.69
CA VAL A 252 4.36 -20.04 -3.60
C VAL A 252 4.90 -20.55 -2.28
N GLU A 253 5.45 -21.77 -2.22
CA GLU A 253 6.04 -22.27 -0.97
C GLU A 253 7.19 -21.38 -0.47
N LYS A 254 8.06 -20.93 -1.39
CA LYS A 254 9.18 -20.05 -1.07
C LYS A 254 8.70 -18.69 -0.53
N VAL A 255 7.75 -18.07 -1.20
CA VAL A 255 7.21 -16.74 -0.81
C VAL A 255 6.36 -16.84 0.45
N ALA A 256 5.51 -17.87 0.56
CA ALA A 256 4.69 -18.13 1.74
C ALA A 256 5.53 -18.44 2.99
N SER A 257 6.79 -18.83 2.84
CA SER A 257 7.72 -19.02 3.95
C SER A 257 8.30 -17.72 4.51
N LEU A 258 8.05 -16.57 3.89
CA LEU A 258 8.49 -15.25 4.37
C LEU A 258 7.68 -14.78 5.59
N PRO A 259 6.35 -14.59 5.52
CA PRO A 259 5.57 -14.07 6.64
C PRO A 259 5.52 -15.07 7.81
N GLY A 260 5.97 -14.66 9.00
CA GLY A 260 5.97 -15.55 10.18
C GLY A 260 4.59 -16.10 10.58
N GLY A 261 3.50 -15.47 10.14
CA GLY A 261 2.12 -15.88 10.41
C GLY A 261 1.64 -17.11 9.63
N THR A 262 2.38 -17.59 8.63
CA THR A 262 1.99 -18.73 7.77
C THR A 262 2.58 -20.07 8.19
N ILE A 263 3.48 -20.10 9.18
CA ILE A 263 4.29 -21.28 9.56
C ILE A 263 3.46 -22.56 9.71
N GLY A 264 2.23 -22.46 10.24
CA GLY A 264 1.38 -23.64 10.49
C GLY A 264 0.53 -24.12 9.31
N TRP A 265 0.50 -23.42 8.18
CA TRP A 265 -0.46 -23.68 7.09
C TRP A 265 0.03 -23.25 5.70
N LYS A 266 1.29 -22.83 5.55
CA LYS A 266 1.86 -22.35 4.28
C LYS A 266 1.76 -23.37 3.13
N GLN A 267 1.82 -24.66 3.44
CA GLN A 267 1.75 -25.78 2.48
C GLN A 267 0.39 -25.89 1.79
N ASN A 268 -0.63 -25.26 2.34
CA ASN A 268 -2.00 -25.30 1.84
C ASN A 268 -2.31 -24.10 0.92
N ILE A 269 -1.42 -23.12 0.80
CA ILE A 269 -1.69 -21.86 0.09
C ILE A 269 -1.53 -22.09 -1.42
N PRO A 270 -2.59 -21.89 -2.24
CA PRO A 270 -2.48 -22.05 -3.69
C PRO A 270 -1.97 -20.78 -4.39
N VAL A 271 -2.31 -19.59 -3.87
CA VAL A 271 -1.84 -18.31 -4.40
C VAL A 271 -1.33 -17.44 -3.25
N MET A 272 -0.16 -16.85 -3.43
CA MET A 272 0.40 -15.86 -2.54
C MET A 272 0.52 -14.51 -3.25
N VAL A 273 -0.10 -13.49 -2.69
CA VAL A 273 -0.01 -12.11 -3.19
C VAL A 273 0.80 -11.27 -2.21
N VAL A 274 1.79 -10.52 -2.71
CA VAL A 274 2.53 -9.53 -1.91
C VAL A 274 2.03 -8.15 -2.29
N VAL A 275 1.49 -7.41 -1.33
CA VAL A 275 1.16 -6.00 -1.51
C VAL A 275 2.44 -5.21 -1.27
N LEU A 276 2.99 -4.63 -2.32
CA LEU A 276 4.15 -3.75 -2.26
C LEU A 276 3.73 -2.29 -2.20
N GLY A 277 4.51 -1.49 -1.50
CA GLY A 277 4.45 -0.04 -1.47
C GLY A 277 5.76 0.57 -1.95
N SER A 278 5.71 1.65 -2.72
CA SER A 278 6.87 2.28 -3.35
C SER A 278 7.12 3.68 -2.78
N LEU A 279 8.27 3.89 -2.12
CA LEU A 279 8.59 5.16 -1.46
C LEU A 279 9.02 6.27 -2.44
N ASP A 280 9.46 5.91 -3.64
CA ASP A 280 9.76 6.83 -4.74
C ASP A 280 8.52 7.52 -5.31
N ALA A 281 7.31 7.19 -4.83
CA ALA A 281 6.09 7.92 -5.17
C ALA A 281 5.98 9.29 -4.49
N PHE A 282 6.84 9.60 -3.52
CA PHE A 282 6.74 10.77 -2.68
C PHE A 282 8.03 11.59 -2.65
N TYR A 283 7.88 12.89 -2.42
CA TYR A 283 8.97 13.89 -2.45
C TYR A 283 9.42 14.36 -1.06
N SER A 284 8.84 13.78 0.00
CA SER A 284 9.17 14.17 1.38
C SER A 284 8.93 13.02 2.35
N GLU A 285 9.77 12.93 3.37
CA GLU A 285 9.73 11.98 4.48
C GLU A 285 8.42 12.02 5.26
N LYS A 286 7.67 13.13 5.18
CA LYS A 286 6.35 13.25 5.79
C LYS A 286 5.36 12.21 5.27
N ASP A 287 5.56 11.73 4.03
CA ASP A 287 4.67 10.79 3.35
C ASP A 287 5.14 9.33 3.46
N ARG A 288 6.19 9.03 4.25
CA ARG A 288 6.77 7.67 4.36
C ARG A 288 5.79 6.57 4.76
N HIS A 289 4.71 6.90 5.46
CA HIS A 289 3.68 5.92 5.86
C HIS A 289 2.55 5.76 4.83
N VAL A 290 2.48 6.64 3.83
CA VAL A 290 1.35 6.68 2.88
C VAL A 290 1.30 5.42 2.03
N ILE A 291 2.46 4.81 1.73
CA ILE A 291 2.52 3.53 1.01
C ILE A 291 1.74 2.41 1.71
N TYR A 292 1.73 2.41 3.05
CA TYR A 292 0.99 1.42 3.84
C TYR A 292 -0.50 1.72 3.86
N ILE A 293 -0.85 3.00 3.97
CA ILE A 293 -2.25 3.46 3.99
C ILE A 293 -2.89 3.11 2.64
N ASP A 294 -2.29 3.55 1.54
CA ASP A 294 -2.81 3.35 0.20
C ASP A 294 -2.85 1.86 -0.17
N GLY A 295 -1.78 1.10 0.13
CA GLY A 295 -1.75 -0.35 -0.07
C GLY A 295 -2.80 -1.11 0.75
N SER A 296 -3.07 -0.67 1.99
CA SER A 296 -4.11 -1.26 2.84
C SER A 296 -5.53 -1.00 2.31
N LEU A 297 -5.79 0.20 1.79
CA LEU A 297 -7.06 0.55 1.16
C LEU A 297 -7.31 -0.31 -0.09
N ALA A 298 -6.28 -0.49 -0.93
CA ALA A 298 -6.36 -1.35 -2.11
C ALA A 298 -6.61 -2.83 -1.73
N ALA A 299 -5.89 -3.35 -0.73
CA ALA A 299 -6.01 -4.73 -0.29
C ALA A 299 -7.36 -5.08 0.35
N MET A 300 -8.00 -4.13 1.04
CA MET A 300 -9.34 -4.33 1.61
C MET A 300 -10.38 -4.49 0.48
N SER A 301 -10.33 -3.62 -0.53
CA SER A 301 -11.17 -3.73 -1.74
C SER A 301 -10.90 -5.03 -2.50
N PHE A 302 -9.63 -5.40 -2.66
CA PHE A 302 -9.24 -6.70 -3.23
C PHE A 302 -9.87 -7.87 -2.46
N SER A 303 -9.80 -7.85 -1.13
CA SER A 303 -10.37 -8.91 -0.29
C SER A 303 -11.89 -9.01 -0.41
N TYR A 304 -12.61 -7.88 -0.51
CA TYR A 304 -14.05 -7.91 -0.74
C TYR A 304 -14.39 -8.42 -2.15
N ALA A 305 -13.62 -8.04 -3.17
CA ALA A 305 -13.83 -8.54 -4.53
C ALA A 305 -13.60 -10.05 -4.64
N LEU A 306 -12.61 -10.61 -3.93
CA LEU A 306 -12.41 -12.08 -3.90
C LEU A 306 -13.67 -12.80 -3.38
N GLU A 307 -14.28 -12.29 -2.32
CA GLU A 307 -15.49 -12.89 -1.70
C GLU A 307 -16.71 -12.90 -2.63
N THR A 308 -16.81 -11.95 -3.56
CA THR A 308 -17.88 -11.92 -4.58
C THR A 308 -17.61 -12.90 -5.73
N LEU A 309 -16.36 -13.32 -5.91
CA LEU A 309 -15.92 -14.25 -6.96
C LEU A 309 -15.82 -15.71 -6.46
N GLY A 310 -16.27 -15.99 -5.23
CA GLY A 310 -16.19 -17.33 -4.62
C GLY A 310 -14.80 -17.69 -4.11
N LEU A 311 -13.88 -16.73 -4.04
CA LEU A 311 -12.56 -16.87 -3.44
C LEU A 311 -12.54 -16.29 -2.03
N SER A 312 -11.53 -16.64 -1.25
CA SER A 312 -11.29 -16.07 0.07
C SER A 312 -9.82 -15.75 0.27
N SER A 313 -9.52 -14.95 1.30
CA SER A 313 -8.15 -14.53 1.58
C SER A 313 -7.79 -14.57 3.07
N CYS A 314 -6.49 -14.55 3.34
CA CYS A 314 -5.95 -14.21 4.66
C CYS A 314 -4.78 -13.23 4.53
N ILE A 315 -4.99 -12.02 5.04
CA ILE A 315 -3.95 -11.00 5.20
C ILE A 315 -3.00 -11.46 6.31
N CYS A 316 -1.72 -11.54 5.96
CA CYS A 316 -0.62 -11.97 6.81
C CYS A 316 0.26 -10.77 7.14
N ASN A 317 0.21 -10.32 8.39
CA ASN A 317 0.98 -9.17 8.87
C ASN A 317 2.47 -9.31 8.55
N TRP A 318 3.06 -8.23 8.07
CA TRP A 318 4.50 -8.12 7.82
C TRP A 318 5.13 -7.16 8.85
N PRO A 319 5.87 -7.68 9.84
CA PRO A 319 6.53 -6.82 10.81
C PRO A 319 7.80 -6.22 10.23
N ASP A 320 8.04 -4.94 10.50
CA ASP A 320 9.28 -4.25 10.15
C ASP A 320 10.44 -4.80 10.99
N ILE A 321 11.09 -5.85 10.47
CA ILE A 321 12.21 -6.53 11.10
C ILE A 321 13.27 -6.70 10.01
N GLU A 322 14.44 -6.10 10.22
CA GLU A 322 15.52 -6.05 9.22
C GLU A 322 15.85 -7.41 8.60
N ALA A 323 15.99 -8.45 9.41
CA ALA A 323 16.31 -9.80 8.91
C ALA A 323 15.21 -10.41 8.03
N HIS A 324 13.94 -10.04 8.25
CA HIS A 324 12.83 -10.49 7.43
C HIS A 324 12.75 -9.68 6.14
N GLU A 325 12.90 -8.37 6.25
CA GLU A 325 12.86 -7.46 5.12
C GLU A 325 14.03 -7.69 4.15
N ALA A 326 15.26 -7.88 4.64
CA ALA A 326 16.41 -8.26 3.79
C ALA A 326 16.18 -9.58 3.05
N ARG A 327 15.50 -10.54 3.71
CA ARG A 327 15.12 -11.81 3.08
C ARG A 327 14.05 -11.60 2.00
N ALA A 328 13.02 -10.82 2.28
CA ALA A 328 11.98 -10.49 1.31
C ALA A 328 12.57 -9.75 0.11
N GLN A 329 13.41 -8.74 0.34
CA GLN A 329 14.11 -8.02 -0.72
C GLN A 329 14.87 -8.97 -1.65
N LYS A 330 15.66 -9.90 -1.09
CA LYS A 330 16.41 -10.88 -1.88
C LYS A 330 15.50 -11.87 -2.62
N VAL A 331 14.45 -12.37 -1.96
CA VAL A 331 13.57 -13.41 -2.54
C VAL A 331 12.65 -12.84 -3.62
N LEU A 332 12.16 -11.63 -3.42
CA LEU A 332 11.20 -10.97 -4.30
C LEU A 332 11.89 -10.06 -5.34
N GLY A 333 13.19 -9.79 -5.18
CA GLY A 333 13.94 -8.90 -6.08
C GLY A 333 13.54 -7.43 -5.94
N LEU A 334 13.32 -6.98 -4.70
CA LEU A 334 12.84 -5.61 -4.45
C LEU A 334 13.96 -4.57 -4.52
N GLU A 335 13.59 -3.40 -5.01
CA GLU A 335 14.44 -2.23 -4.93
C GLU A 335 14.54 -1.68 -3.50
N ALA A 336 15.57 -0.87 -3.22
CA ALA A 336 15.82 -0.36 -1.87
C ALA A 336 14.70 0.54 -1.31
N TYR A 337 13.87 1.10 -2.18
CA TYR A 337 12.72 1.96 -1.86
C TYR A 337 11.37 1.24 -1.92
N GLU A 338 11.35 -0.04 -2.32
CA GLU A 338 10.16 -0.87 -2.34
C GLU A 338 10.03 -1.63 -1.00
N ARG A 339 8.82 -1.64 -0.44
CA ARG A 339 8.54 -2.29 0.85
C ARG A 339 7.32 -3.21 0.75
N PRO A 340 7.39 -4.45 1.24
CA PRO A 340 6.18 -5.24 1.50
C PRO A 340 5.32 -4.54 2.55
N VAL A 341 4.08 -4.22 2.18
CA VAL A 341 3.05 -3.74 3.12
C VAL A 341 2.56 -4.94 3.93
N PHE A 342 2.14 -6.00 3.25
CA PHE A 342 1.84 -7.32 3.83
C PHE A 342 1.66 -8.37 2.72
N PHE A 343 1.48 -9.62 3.16
CA PHE A 343 1.25 -10.78 2.31
C PHE A 343 -0.22 -11.19 2.39
N MET A 344 -0.76 -11.82 1.34
CA MET A 344 -2.13 -12.31 1.30
C MET A 344 -2.17 -13.70 0.67
N ALA A 345 -2.61 -14.69 1.44
CA ALA A 345 -2.97 -15.99 0.87
C ALA A 345 -4.34 -15.85 0.20
N VAL A 346 -4.49 -16.45 -0.99
CA VAL A 346 -5.74 -16.44 -1.77
C VAL A 346 -6.01 -17.85 -2.28
N GLY A 347 -7.28 -18.25 -2.29
CA GLY A 347 -7.72 -19.55 -2.78
C GLY A 347 -9.22 -19.74 -2.66
N TYR A 348 -9.71 -20.86 -3.17
CA TYR A 348 -11.06 -21.32 -2.87
C TYR A 348 -11.11 -21.82 -1.42
N PRO A 349 -12.04 -21.35 -0.58
CA PRO A 349 -12.12 -21.80 0.81
C PRO A 349 -12.46 -23.30 0.87
N ASP A 350 -11.76 -24.05 1.71
CA ASP A 350 -12.13 -25.44 2.00
C ASP A 350 -13.49 -25.47 2.72
N PRO A 351 -14.52 -26.16 2.17
CA PRO A 351 -15.88 -26.15 2.70
C PRO A 351 -15.99 -26.79 4.10
N GLU A 352 -15.07 -27.69 4.46
CA GLU A 352 -15.08 -28.37 5.76
C GLU A 352 -14.23 -27.62 6.82
N ALA A 353 -13.45 -26.63 6.38
CA ALA A 353 -12.57 -25.90 7.27
C ALA A 353 -13.30 -24.80 8.06
N LYS A 354 -12.88 -24.64 9.32
CA LYS A 354 -13.41 -23.59 10.21
C LYS A 354 -12.64 -22.29 10.06
N VAL A 355 -13.35 -21.17 10.25
CA VAL A 355 -12.76 -19.83 10.39
C VAL A 355 -12.83 -19.34 11.83
N ALA A 356 -11.86 -18.52 12.25
CA ALA A 356 -11.84 -17.97 13.61
C ALA A 356 -12.98 -16.96 13.81
N TYR A 357 -13.68 -17.00 14.96
CA TYR A 357 -14.83 -16.11 15.24
C TYR A 357 -14.47 -14.61 15.29
N SER A 358 -13.33 -14.25 15.88
CA SER A 358 -12.75 -12.89 15.86
C SER A 358 -13.75 -11.75 16.13
N GLN A 359 -14.43 -11.82 17.29
CA GLN A 359 -15.36 -10.78 17.77
C GLN A 359 -14.74 -9.39 17.65
N LYS A 360 -15.48 -8.45 17.07
CA LYS A 360 -15.06 -7.04 16.94
C LYS A 360 -15.31 -6.29 18.24
N ARG A 361 -14.48 -5.27 18.49
CA ARG A 361 -14.67 -4.34 19.62
C ARG A 361 -16.06 -3.71 19.50
N PRO A 362 -16.71 -3.40 20.63
CA PRO A 362 -18.01 -2.77 20.58
C PRO A 362 -17.90 -1.35 20.02
N LEU A 363 -18.98 -0.87 19.41
CA LEU A 363 -18.97 0.35 18.62
C LEU A 363 -18.57 1.56 19.49
N GLU A 364 -18.96 1.61 20.77
CA GLU A 364 -18.73 2.72 21.71
C GLU A 364 -17.27 2.90 22.09
N VAL A 365 -16.48 1.87 21.86
CA VAL A 365 -15.04 1.89 22.05
C VAL A 365 -14.31 2.29 20.76
N MET A 366 -14.97 2.20 19.60
CA MET A 366 -14.41 2.54 18.28
C MET A 366 -14.77 3.95 17.82
N ARG A 367 -15.86 4.55 18.33
CA ARG A 367 -16.29 5.91 17.97
C ARG A 367 -16.58 6.80 19.17
N GLU A 368 -16.20 8.06 19.07
CA GLU A 368 -16.55 9.13 20.00
C GLU A 368 -17.01 10.35 19.19
N TYR A 369 -18.09 11.01 19.62
CA TYR A 369 -18.60 12.22 18.97
C TYR A 369 -18.20 13.46 19.76
N ASN A 370 -17.60 14.43 19.09
CA ASN A 370 -17.21 15.72 19.65
C ASN A 370 -16.43 15.60 20.99
N PRO A 371 -15.32 14.83 21.03
CA PRO A 371 -14.47 14.81 22.22
C PRO A 371 -14.04 16.24 22.57
N PRO A 372 -13.91 16.59 23.86
CA PRO A 372 -13.47 17.91 24.27
C PRO A 372 -12.16 18.31 23.60
N ILE A 373 -12.15 19.46 22.93
CA ILE A 373 -10.92 20.06 22.40
C ILE A 373 -10.41 21.03 23.47
N ASP A 374 -9.27 20.69 24.07
CA ASP A 374 -8.57 21.59 24.98
C ASP A 374 -8.14 22.83 24.17
N ARG A 375 -8.70 24.01 24.49
CA ARG A 375 -8.27 25.29 23.91
C ARG A 375 -6.96 25.69 24.60
N ARG A 376 -5.85 25.04 24.23
CA ARG A 376 -4.51 25.49 24.61
C ARG A 376 -3.98 26.51 23.63
#